data_AF-A0AAW2Q411-F1
#
_entry.id   AF-A0AAW2Q411-F1
#
_cell.length_a   1.000
_cell.length_b   1.000
_cell.length_c   1.000
_cell.angle_alpha   90.00
_cell.angle_beta   90.00
_cell.angle_gamma   90.00
#
_symmetry.space_group_name_H-M   'P 1'
#
loop_
_entity.id
_entity.type
_entity.pdbx_description
1 polymer ?
#
loop_
_entity_poly.entity_id
_entity_poly.type
_entity_poly.pdbx_seq_one_letter_code
_entity_poly.pdbx_strand_id
1 'polypeptide(L)'
;MLGGRSRLLKQSRNTRNVQFPVLFMFLILVLVALLLILGKNGHKSSLMSDLVDEKWNGFDSLVGLDPTVEFRNGTDLIWQIPDSPKAVLFLAHGCNGRAVNFWDKSPNCPNCVGLPEERLIVLHALARKFAVLAVSSKGICWSLGEERWIVKDIIQWWITKQKVDKLPIFALVPHPVDTLSLSLRQSCHSEEKGFIDKNGYMRDDGRAIPWKTALEERNILLPEKSLINHIQEEMNLAFAYHEMTSLQSEQILDWVNDRYLSPELDTDSGLRFYN
;
A
#
# COMPACT_ATOMS: atom_id res chain seq x y z
N MET A 1 78.27 68.23 9.75
CA MET A 1 77.06 68.77 9.10
C MET A 1 76.56 67.76 8.08
N LEU A 2 75.29 67.36 8.24
CA LEU A 2 74.32 66.81 7.28
C LEU A 2 74.72 65.65 6.33
N GLY A 3 73.97 64.55 6.46
CA GLY A 3 73.71 63.64 5.32
C GLY A 3 73.54 62.17 5.68
N GLY A 4 72.47 61.81 6.40
CA GLY A 4 72.12 60.41 6.63
C GLY A 4 71.82 59.68 5.32
N ARG A 5 72.37 58.47 5.15
CA ARG A 5 72.05 57.57 4.04
C ARG A 5 71.73 56.16 4.57
N SER A 6 70.57 55.72 4.13
CA SER A 6 69.75 54.56 4.51
C SER A 6 70.44 53.21 4.42
N ARG A 7 70.22 52.36 5.44
CA ARG A 7 70.31 50.90 5.31
C ARG A 7 68.87 50.34 5.36
N LEU A 8 68.37 49.95 4.19
CA LEU A 8 67.10 49.25 4.01
C LEU A 8 67.17 47.88 4.67
N LEU A 9 66.45 47.69 5.78
CA LEU A 9 65.99 46.37 6.21
C LEU A 9 64.51 46.25 5.86
N LYS A 10 64.27 45.56 4.74
CA LYS A 10 62.94 45.15 4.29
C LYS A 10 62.47 44.03 5.20
N GLN A 11 61.73 44.36 6.26
CA GLN A 11 60.99 43.38 7.03
C GLN A 11 59.68 43.07 6.29
N SER A 12 59.65 41.93 5.59
CA SER A 12 58.45 41.39 4.96
C SER A 12 57.48 40.91 6.05
N ARG A 13 56.35 41.60 6.21
CA ARG A 13 55.20 41.07 6.97
C ARG A 13 54.33 40.27 6.02
N ASN A 14 54.33 38.95 6.22
CA ASN A 14 53.45 38.02 5.56
C ASN A 14 52.12 37.95 6.34
N THR A 15 51.13 38.76 5.95
CA THR A 15 49.77 38.74 6.51
C THR A 15 48.76 38.39 5.42
N ARG A 16 48.87 37.20 4.83
CA ARG A 16 47.94 36.80 3.75
C ARG A 16 47.37 35.37 3.81
N ASN A 17 47.68 34.56 4.82
CA ASN A 17 47.25 33.14 4.84
C ASN A 17 46.37 32.70 6.02
N VAL A 18 45.89 33.60 6.89
CA VAL A 18 45.03 33.20 8.04
C VAL A 18 43.54 33.53 7.83
N GLN A 19 43.19 34.42 6.90
CA GLN A 19 41.78 34.82 6.69
C GLN A 19 40.94 33.82 5.87
N PHE A 20 41.55 33.07 4.97
CA PHE A 20 40.85 32.08 4.13
C PHE A 20 40.24 30.89 4.90
N PRO A 21 40.96 30.22 5.83
CA PRO A 21 40.39 29.06 6.53
C PRO A 21 39.25 29.46 7.47
N VAL A 22 39.29 30.66 8.06
CA VAL A 22 38.24 31.14 8.98
C VAL A 22 36.93 31.44 8.24
N LEU A 23 37.02 32.11 7.08
CA LEU A 23 35.86 32.37 6.22
C LEU A 23 35.24 31.06 5.69
N PHE A 24 36.07 30.09 5.34
CA PHE A 24 35.60 28.79 4.85
C PHE A 24 34.90 27.98 5.94
N MET A 25 35.45 27.96 7.16
CA MET A 25 34.81 27.32 8.32
C MET A 25 33.50 28.00 8.70
N PHE A 26 33.44 29.33 8.61
CA PHE A 26 32.21 30.09 8.86
C PHE A 26 31.14 29.77 7.81
N LEU A 27 31.52 29.64 6.53
CA LEU A 27 30.61 29.26 5.46
C LEU A 27 30.03 27.85 5.67
N ILE A 28 30.87 26.90 6.08
CA ILE A 28 30.43 25.53 6.41
C ILE A 28 29.45 25.54 7.58
N LEU A 29 29.74 26.31 8.64
CA LEU A 29 28.85 26.43 9.80
C LEU A 29 27.50 27.05 9.42
N VAL A 30 27.49 28.06 8.55
CA VAL A 30 26.26 28.66 8.02
C VAL A 30 25.48 27.66 7.15
N LEU A 31 26.17 26.86 6.32
CA LEU A 31 25.55 25.82 5.50
C LEU A 31 24.96 24.70 6.36
N VAL A 32 25.67 24.25 7.40
CA VAL A 32 25.17 23.26 8.37
C VAL A 32 24.00 23.83 9.16
N ALA A 33 24.08 25.08 9.62
CA ALA A 33 22.96 25.74 10.29
C ALA A 33 21.74 25.88 9.37
N LEU A 34 21.93 26.25 8.10
CA LEU A 34 20.87 26.29 7.09
C LEU A 34 20.28 24.89 6.86
N LEU A 35 21.09 23.84 6.74
CA LEU A 35 20.62 22.46 6.62
C LEU A 35 19.89 21.98 7.87
N LEU A 36 20.28 22.43 9.06
CA LEU A 36 19.58 22.13 10.31
C LEU A 36 18.28 22.94 10.47
N ILE A 37 18.21 24.16 9.92
CA ILE A 37 17.02 25.01 9.95
C ILE A 37 16.02 24.58 8.86
N LEU A 38 16.48 24.27 7.64
CA LEU A 38 15.69 23.81 6.50
C LEU A 38 15.37 22.31 6.56
N GLY A 39 16.27 21.49 7.12
CA GLY A 39 16.09 20.06 7.37
C GLY A 39 15.18 19.77 8.56
N LYS A 40 14.83 20.79 9.35
CA LYS A 40 13.77 20.73 10.37
C LYS A 40 12.38 20.96 9.76
N ASN A 41 12.20 20.73 8.46
CA ASN A 41 10.89 20.57 7.86
C ASN A 41 10.40 19.13 8.02
N GLY A 42 10.13 18.74 9.29
CA GLY A 42 9.28 17.59 9.61
C GLY A 42 7.84 17.74 9.10
N HIS A 43 7.50 18.89 8.51
CA HIS A 43 6.18 19.18 7.97
C HIS A 43 5.82 18.42 6.69
N LYS A 44 6.76 17.89 5.91
CA LYS A 44 6.39 17.13 4.69
C LYS A 44 5.90 15.72 5.03
N SER A 45 6.42 15.14 6.12
CA SER A 45 5.94 13.85 6.64
C SER A 45 4.58 14.02 7.31
N SER A 46 4.37 15.10 8.09
CA SER A 46 3.07 15.37 8.70
C SER A 46 2.03 15.68 7.63
N LEU A 47 2.32 16.51 6.63
CA LEU A 47 1.32 16.88 5.63
C LEU A 47 0.89 15.69 4.75
N MET A 48 1.81 14.75 4.45
CA MET A 48 1.43 13.50 3.78
C MET A 48 0.71 12.52 4.70
N SER A 49 1.09 12.41 5.98
CA SER A 49 0.33 11.57 6.93
C SER A 49 -1.05 12.14 7.19
N ASP A 50 -1.18 13.47 7.32
CA ASP A 50 -2.42 14.18 7.57
C ASP A 50 -3.35 14.09 6.35
N LEU A 51 -2.82 14.18 5.12
CA LEU A 51 -3.58 13.95 3.88
C LEU A 51 -4.04 12.49 3.73
N VAL A 52 -3.20 11.54 4.15
CA VAL A 52 -3.52 10.11 4.14
C VAL A 52 -4.58 9.81 5.21
N ASP A 53 -4.42 10.32 6.43
CA ASP A 53 -5.38 10.19 7.54
C ASP A 53 -6.73 10.85 7.19
N GLU A 54 -6.75 12.05 6.62
CA GLU A 54 -7.99 12.69 6.13
C GLU A 54 -8.71 11.80 5.09
N LYS A 55 -7.95 11.17 4.19
CA LYS A 55 -8.50 10.28 3.16
C LYS A 55 -9.05 8.99 3.78
N TRP A 56 -8.33 8.36 4.71
CA TRP A 56 -8.79 7.16 5.43
C TRP A 56 -10.04 7.45 6.26
N ASN A 57 -10.04 8.55 7.02
CA ASN A 57 -11.20 8.99 7.80
C ASN A 57 -12.42 9.31 6.91
N GLY A 58 -12.17 9.79 5.68
CA GLY A 58 -13.21 10.01 4.68
C GLY A 58 -13.98 8.74 4.32
N PHE A 59 -13.29 7.61 4.07
CA PHE A 59 -13.96 6.35 3.71
C PHE A 59 -14.71 5.72 4.88
N ASP A 60 -14.13 5.73 6.09
CA ASP A 60 -14.79 5.22 7.30
C ASP A 60 -16.09 5.99 7.62
N SER A 61 -16.17 7.26 7.22
CA SER A 61 -17.38 8.08 7.36
C SER A 61 -18.45 7.86 6.27
N LEU A 62 -18.05 7.33 5.11
CA LEU A 62 -18.91 7.19 3.92
C LEU A 62 -19.45 5.77 3.72
N VAL A 63 -18.70 4.75 4.16
CA VAL A 63 -19.03 3.34 3.94
C VAL A 63 -18.75 2.52 5.20
N GLY A 64 -19.80 1.99 5.83
CA GLY A 64 -19.65 0.97 6.87
C GLY A 64 -19.54 -0.42 6.25
N LEU A 65 -18.57 -1.22 6.71
CA LEU A 65 -18.50 -2.64 6.36
C LEU A 65 -19.48 -3.44 7.23
N ASP A 66 -20.48 -4.02 6.57
CA ASP A 66 -21.45 -4.93 7.18
C ASP A 66 -21.64 -6.15 6.25
N PRO A 67 -20.67 -7.09 6.26
CA PRO A 67 -20.67 -8.21 5.34
C PRO A 67 -21.72 -9.26 5.70
N THR A 68 -22.23 -9.95 4.68
CA THR A 68 -22.90 -11.23 4.83
C THR A 68 -21.92 -12.36 4.56
N VAL A 69 -21.88 -13.36 5.43
CA VAL A 69 -21.01 -14.54 5.34
C VAL A 69 -21.86 -15.77 5.05
N GLU A 70 -21.43 -16.61 4.11
CA GLU A 70 -22.03 -17.92 3.86
C GLU A 70 -20.96 -18.93 3.43
N PHE A 71 -21.24 -20.21 3.64
CA PHE A 71 -20.35 -21.30 3.29
C PHE A 71 -21.00 -22.18 2.24
N ARG A 72 -20.30 -22.41 1.12
CA ARG A 72 -20.83 -23.20 0.00
C ARG A 72 -19.70 -23.92 -0.73
N ASN A 73 -19.98 -25.13 -1.21
CA ASN A 73 -19.04 -25.94 -2.00
C ASN A 73 -17.65 -26.11 -1.33
N GLY A 74 -17.62 -26.11 0.00
CA GLY A 74 -16.39 -26.25 0.78
C GLY A 74 -15.57 -24.97 0.95
N THR A 75 -16.12 -23.79 0.64
CA THR A 75 -15.42 -22.51 0.79
C THR A 75 -16.29 -21.40 1.37
N ASP A 76 -15.62 -20.42 1.99
CA ASP A 76 -16.22 -19.20 2.52
C ASP A 76 -16.45 -18.20 1.38
N LEU A 77 -17.65 -17.62 1.36
CA LEU A 77 -18.02 -16.52 0.49
C LEU A 77 -18.59 -15.38 1.33
N ILE A 78 -18.10 -14.17 1.11
CA ILE A 78 -18.41 -12.99 1.92
C ILE A 78 -18.69 -11.82 0.98
N TRP A 79 -19.80 -11.12 1.19
CA TRP A 79 -20.21 -10.04 0.30
C TRP A 79 -20.95 -8.91 1.01
N GLN A 80 -20.98 -7.75 0.36
CA GLN A 80 -21.83 -6.63 0.72
C GLN A 80 -22.34 -5.95 -0.55
N ILE A 81 -23.63 -5.61 -0.56
CA ILE A 81 -24.29 -4.95 -1.69
C ILE A 81 -24.72 -3.56 -1.22
N PRO A 82 -24.20 -2.48 -1.84
CA PRO A 82 -24.65 -1.13 -1.52
C PRO A 82 -26.01 -0.86 -2.18
N ASP A 83 -26.72 0.17 -1.70
CA ASP A 83 -27.97 0.59 -2.34
C ASP A 83 -27.73 1.01 -3.79
N SER A 84 -28.62 0.57 -4.69
CA SER A 84 -28.55 0.82 -6.14
C SER A 84 -27.20 0.46 -6.76
N PRO A 85 -26.79 -0.83 -6.71
CA PRO A 85 -25.50 -1.26 -7.21
C PRO A 85 -25.41 -1.07 -8.73
N LYS A 86 -24.25 -0.59 -9.20
CA LYS A 86 -23.99 -0.34 -10.63
C LYS A 86 -23.26 -1.48 -11.32
N ALA A 87 -22.52 -2.27 -10.56
CA ALA A 87 -21.70 -3.37 -11.04
C ALA A 87 -21.43 -4.37 -9.90
N VAL A 88 -20.98 -5.57 -10.27
CA VAL A 88 -20.46 -6.58 -9.33
C VAL A 88 -18.93 -6.59 -9.43
N LEU A 89 -18.25 -6.60 -8.28
CA LEU A 89 -16.81 -6.79 -8.16
C LEU A 89 -16.53 -8.10 -7.43
N PHE A 90 -15.95 -9.07 -8.15
CA PHE A 90 -15.41 -10.29 -7.58
C PHE A 90 -13.96 -10.06 -7.12
N LEU A 91 -13.64 -10.48 -5.89
CA LEU A 91 -12.30 -10.40 -5.31
C LEU A 91 -11.78 -11.80 -5.00
N ALA A 92 -10.60 -12.11 -5.54
CA ALA A 92 -9.83 -13.29 -5.14
C ALA A 92 -8.65 -12.86 -4.25
N HIS A 93 -8.38 -13.60 -3.18
CA HIS A 93 -7.24 -13.31 -2.30
C HIS A 93 -5.92 -13.78 -2.92
N GLY A 94 -4.78 -13.22 -2.47
CA GLY A 94 -3.43 -13.74 -2.73
C GLY A 94 -3.17 -15.11 -2.10
N CYS A 95 -2.07 -15.77 -2.45
CA CYS A 95 -1.62 -16.96 -1.72
C CYS A 95 -1.48 -16.68 -0.21
N ASN A 96 -1.89 -17.63 0.64
CA ASN A 96 -2.04 -17.49 2.11
C ASN A 96 -3.14 -16.53 2.56
N GLY A 97 -3.87 -15.91 1.64
CA GLY A 97 -5.03 -15.07 1.96
C GLY A 97 -6.33 -15.87 2.13
N ARG A 98 -7.38 -15.17 2.55
CA ARG A 98 -8.77 -15.68 2.64
C ARG A 98 -9.76 -14.56 2.40
N ALA A 99 -11.02 -14.90 2.08
CA ALA A 99 -12.10 -13.91 1.95
C ALA A 99 -12.29 -13.06 3.22
N VAL A 100 -12.04 -13.64 4.41
CA VAL A 100 -12.12 -12.94 5.70
C VAL A 100 -11.12 -11.78 5.85
N ASN A 101 -10.09 -11.71 5.00
CA ASN A 101 -9.10 -10.63 5.03
C ASN A 101 -9.66 -9.33 4.47
N PHE A 102 -10.68 -9.38 3.60
CA PHE A 102 -11.26 -8.21 2.94
C PHE A 102 -12.24 -7.42 3.81
N TRP A 103 -12.61 -7.94 4.99
CA TRP A 103 -13.70 -7.40 5.78
C TRP A 103 -13.28 -7.24 7.23
N ASP A 104 -13.79 -6.21 7.89
CA ASP A 104 -13.53 -5.98 9.30
C ASP A 104 -14.30 -6.97 10.18
N LYS A 105 -13.74 -7.22 11.37
CA LYS A 105 -14.41 -8.02 12.39
C LYS A 105 -15.71 -7.33 12.82
N SER A 106 -16.82 -8.03 12.70
CA SER A 106 -18.15 -7.54 13.08
C SER A 106 -19.01 -8.64 13.70
N PRO A 107 -20.18 -8.33 14.27
CA PRO A 107 -21.12 -9.36 14.72
C PRO A 107 -21.55 -10.32 13.60
N ASN A 108 -21.65 -9.82 12.37
CA ASN A 108 -22.01 -10.61 11.18
C ASN A 108 -20.83 -11.38 10.58
N CYS A 109 -19.59 -10.98 10.88
CA CYS A 109 -18.39 -11.74 10.57
C CYS A 109 -17.39 -11.76 11.75
N PRO A 110 -17.60 -12.64 12.74
CA PRO A 110 -16.76 -12.67 13.94
C PRO A 110 -15.32 -13.14 13.69
N ASN A 111 -15.10 -13.84 12.57
CA ASN A 111 -13.79 -14.36 12.15
C ASN A 111 -13.11 -13.50 11.07
N CYS A 112 -13.74 -12.38 10.67
CA CYS A 112 -13.14 -11.43 9.77
C CYS A 112 -11.94 -10.72 10.41
N VAL A 113 -10.95 -10.36 9.58
CA VAL A 113 -9.66 -9.84 10.02
C VAL A 113 -9.46 -8.39 9.60
N GLY A 114 -9.83 -8.02 8.37
CA GLY A 114 -9.70 -6.65 7.86
C GLY A 114 -8.24 -6.26 7.63
N LEU A 115 -7.56 -6.95 6.72
CA LEU A 115 -6.20 -6.58 6.34
C LEU A 115 -6.19 -5.21 5.62
N PRO A 116 -5.17 -4.36 5.82
CA PRO A 116 -5.21 -2.97 5.39
C PRO A 116 -5.45 -2.81 3.88
N GLU A 117 -4.74 -3.56 3.04
CA GLU A 117 -4.89 -3.47 1.59
C GLU A 117 -6.18 -4.10 1.09
N GLU A 118 -6.48 -5.33 1.53
CA GLU A 118 -7.69 -6.03 1.11
C GLU A 118 -8.95 -5.26 1.51
N ARG A 119 -9.03 -4.77 2.75
CA ARG A 119 -10.20 -4.02 3.21
C ARG A 119 -10.36 -2.71 2.45
N LEU A 120 -9.26 -2.04 2.11
CA LEU A 120 -9.31 -0.76 1.41
C LEU A 120 -9.90 -0.91 -0.01
N ILE A 121 -9.60 -2.02 -0.70
CA ILE A 121 -10.21 -2.33 -1.99
C ILE A 121 -11.73 -2.43 -1.87
N VAL A 122 -12.24 -3.08 -0.81
CA VAL A 122 -13.68 -3.20 -0.56
C VAL A 122 -14.31 -1.83 -0.30
N LEU A 123 -13.70 -1.02 0.57
CA LEU A 123 -14.19 0.33 0.89
C LEU A 123 -14.29 1.20 -0.38
N HIS A 124 -13.25 1.20 -1.21
CA HIS A 124 -13.25 1.96 -2.46
C HIS A 124 -14.30 1.48 -3.46
N ALA A 125 -14.56 0.18 -3.54
CA ALA A 125 -15.56 -0.41 -4.42
C ALA A 125 -16.99 -0.07 -3.95
N LEU A 126 -17.27 -0.23 -2.66
CA LEU A 126 -18.57 0.08 -2.08
C LEU A 126 -18.90 1.58 -2.17
N ALA A 127 -17.92 2.46 -1.96
CA ALA A 127 -18.09 3.91 -2.13
C ALA A 127 -18.53 4.28 -3.56
N ARG A 128 -18.14 3.48 -4.55
CA ARG A 128 -18.51 3.64 -5.96
C ARG A 128 -19.75 2.84 -6.38
N LYS A 129 -20.48 2.28 -5.41
CA LYS A 129 -21.69 1.47 -5.61
C LYS A 129 -21.45 0.15 -6.37
N PHE A 130 -20.30 -0.48 -6.18
CA PHE A 130 -20.09 -1.86 -6.61
C PHE A 130 -20.62 -2.82 -5.53
N ALA A 131 -21.35 -3.85 -5.95
CA ALA A 131 -21.64 -5.01 -5.11
C ALA A 131 -20.38 -5.87 -5.03
N VAL A 132 -19.82 -6.09 -3.85
CA VAL A 132 -18.53 -6.76 -3.68
C VAL A 132 -18.72 -8.19 -3.19
N LEU A 133 -18.13 -9.16 -3.87
CA LEU A 133 -18.12 -10.57 -3.53
C LEU A 133 -16.68 -11.08 -3.42
N ALA A 134 -16.27 -11.52 -2.23
CA ALA A 134 -15.00 -12.20 -2.00
C ALA A 134 -15.23 -13.71 -1.75
N VAL A 135 -14.42 -14.56 -2.37
CA VAL A 135 -14.49 -16.02 -2.21
C VAL A 135 -13.12 -16.55 -1.79
N SER A 136 -13.09 -17.52 -0.87
CA SER A 136 -11.85 -18.19 -0.50
C SER A 136 -11.52 -19.34 -1.47
N SER A 137 -10.23 -19.63 -1.62
CA SER A 137 -9.77 -20.93 -2.08
C SER A 137 -10.11 -22.01 -1.03
N LYS A 138 -10.25 -23.26 -1.49
CA LYS A 138 -10.29 -24.45 -0.61
C LYS A 138 -8.97 -24.69 0.10
N GLY A 139 -7.87 -24.19 -0.45
CA GLY A 139 -6.52 -24.33 0.07
C GLY A 139 -5.94 -23.00 0.55
N ILE A 140 -4.61 -22.97 0.55
CA ILE A 140 -3.80 -21.78 0.87
C ILE A 140 -3.67 -20.87 -0.38
N CYS A 141 -3.65 -21.48 -1.56
CA CYS A 141 -3.51 -20.83 -2.85
C CYS A 141 -4.53 -21.38 -3.83
N TRP A 142 -4.89 -20.57 -4.84
CA TRP A 142 -5.74 -20.99 -5.94
C TRP A 142 -5.08 -22.05 -6.82
N SER A 143 -5.90 -22.95 -7.33
CA SER A 143 -5.57 -23.98 -8.30
C SER A 143 -6.44 -23.85 -9.55
N LEU A 144 -5.85 -24.01 -10.74
CA LEU A 144 -6.56 -23.81 -12.01
C LEU A 144 -7.61 -24.89 -12.33
N GLY A 145 -7.62 -26.00 -11.59
CA GLY A 145 -8.46 -27.17 -11.83
C GLY A 145 -9.89 -27.03 -11.30
N GLU A 146 -10.23 -27.81 -10.26
CA GLU A 146 -11.58 -27.89 -9.70
C GLU A 146 -12.10 -26.54 -9.18
N GLU A 147 -11.22 -25.70 -8.63
CA GLU A 147 -11.61 -24.42 -8.04
C GLU A 147 -12.16 -23.42 -9.06
N ARG A 148 -11.68 -23.47 -10.32
CA ARG A 148 -12.24 -22.62 -11.38
C ARG A 148 -13.73 -22.88 -11.56
N TRP A 149 -14.15 -24.15 -11.54
CA TRP A 149 -15.54 -24.54 -11.70
C TRP A 149 -16.37 -24.19 -10.46
N ILE A 150 -15.81 -24.38 -9.28
CA ILE A 150 -16.45 -24.05 -8.02
C ILE A 150 -16.71 -22.54 -7.90
N VAL A 151 -15.70 -21.72 -8.18
CA VAL A 151 -15.83 -20.25 -8.15
C VAL A 151 -16.84 -19.78 -9.18
N LYS A 152 -16.82 -20.35 -10.40
CA LYS A 152 -17.81 -20.03 -11.43
C LYS A 152 -19.23 -20.37 -10.98
N ASP A 153 -19.45 -21.55 -10.40
CA ASP A 153 -20.75 -21.98 -9.86
C ASP A 153 -21.22 -21.04 -8.75
N ILE A 154 -20.33 -20.70 -7.81
CA ILE A 154 -20.60 -19.77 -6.72
C ILE A 154 -21.02 -18.40 -7.26
N ILE A 155 -20.28 -17.83 -8.21
CA ILE A 155 -20.58 -16.50 -8.77
C ILE A 155 -21.94 -16.54 -9.48
N GLN A 156 -22.20 -17.54 -10.31
CA GLN A 156 -23.48 -17.67 -11.03
C GLN A 156 -24.67 -17.83 -10.08
N TRP A 157 -24.50 -18.68 -9.07
CA TRP A 157 -25.50 -18.88 -8.03
C TRP A 157 -25.76 -17.60 -7.23
N TRP A 158 -24.70 -16.90 -6.82
CA TRP A 158 -24.80 -15.69 -6.01
C TRP A 158 -25.50 -14.57 -6.79
N ILE A 159 -25.11 -14.36 -8.05
CA ILE A 159 -25.75 -13.38 -8.95
C ILE A 159 -27.26 -13.63 -9.05
N THR A 160 -27.65 -14.89 -9.24
CA THR A 160 -29.06 -15.28 -9.34
C THR A 160 -29.79 -15.06 -8.02
N LYS A 161 -29.18 -15.47 -6.90
CA LYS A 161 -29.75 -15.33 -5.55
C LYS A 161 -30.00 -13.87 -5.19
N GLN A 162 -29.04 -12.99 -5.51
CA GLN A 162 -29.09 -11.57 -5.18
C GLN A 162 -29.81 -10.72 -6.24
N LYS A 163 -30.24 -11.32 -7.36
CA LYS A 163 -30.94 -10.66 -8.47
C LYS A 163 -30.14 -9.49 -9.06
N VAL A 164 -28.83 -9.69 -9.19
CA VAL A 164 -27.88 -8.74 -9.80
C VAL A 164 -27.43 -9.19 -11.20
N ASP A 165 -28.22 -10.06 -11.85
CA ASP A 165 -27.96 -10.68 -13.15
C ASP A 165 -27.83 -9.70 -14.31
N LYS A 166 -28.35 -8.48 -14.14
CA LYS A 166 -28.29 -7.42 -15.16
C LYS A 166 -27.06 -6.52 -15.01
N LEU A 167 -26.29 -6.67 -13.94
CA LEU A 167 -25.13 -5.83 -13.69
C LEU A 167 -23.88 -6.41 -14.35
N PRO A 168 -22.99 -5.55 -14.89
CA PRO A 168 -21.68 -6.00 -15.36
C PRO A 168 -20.85 -6.52 -14.18
N ILE A 169 -20.04 -7.55 -14.45
CA ILE A 169 -19.21 -8.23 -13.46
C ILE A 169 -17.74 -7.99 -13.79
N PHE A 170 -16.99 -7.52 -12.81
CA PHE A 170 -15.55 -7.33 -12.87
C PHE A 170 -14.87 -8.22 -11.86
N ALA A 171 -13.60 -8.54 -12.07
CA ALA A 171 -12.80 -9.34 -11.16
C ALA A 171 -11.47 -8.66 -10.88
N LEU A 172 -11.09 -8.56 -9.62
CA LEU A 172 -9.70 -8.29 -9.22
C LEU A 172 -9.14 -9.57 -8.63
N VAL A 173 -8.05 -10.03 -9.23
CA VAL A 173 -7.37 -11.25 -8.87
C VAL A 173 -5.87 -10.97 -8.76
N PRO A 174 -5.15 -11.63 -7.85
CA PRO A 174 -3.71 -11.50 -7.77
C PRO A 174 -3.08 -12.00 -9.07
N HIS A 175 -2.07 -11.31 -9.56
CA HIS A 175 -1.31 -11.76 -10.72
C HIS A 175 -0.62 -13.10 -10.41
N PRO A 176 -0.71 -14.12 -11.27
CA PRO A 176 0.27 -15.21 -11.28
C PRO A 176 1.59 -14.60 -11.76
N VAL A 177 2.59 -14.49 -10.88
CA VAL A 177 3.87 -13.89 -11.27
C VAL A 177 4.71 -14.91 -12.04
N ASP A 178 4.68 -14.79 -13.37
CA ASP A 178 5.91 -14.52 -14.09
C ASP A 178 5.93 -13.00 -14.36
N THR A 179 6.84 -12.28 -13.69
CA THR A 179 7.32 -10.90 -13.98
C THR A 179 6.88 -9.73 -13.06
N LEU A 180 7.87 -9.30 -12.25
CA LEU A 180 8.22 -7.94 -11.75
C LEU A 180 7.19 -7.09 -10.98
N SER A 181 7.45 -6.89 -9.68
CA SER A 181 6.95 -5.77 -8.88
C SER A 181 8.07 -4.77 -8.55
N LEU A 182 7.79 -3.50 -8.79
CA LEU A 182 8.63 -2.35 -8.50
C LEU A 182 7.75 -1.33 -7.78
N SER A 183 7.79 -1.31 -6.46
CA SER A 183 7.69 -0.12 -5.61
C SER A 183 7.38 -0.55 -4.17
N LEU A 184 8.29 -0.26 -3.24
CA LEU A 184 8.06 0.00 -1.81
C LEU A 184 9.44 0.24 -1.18
N ARG A 185 9.98 1.44 -1.41
CA ARG A 185 11.40 1.77 -1.15
C ARG A 185 11.66 2.58 0.13
N GLN A 186 10.72 2.68 1.07
CA GLN A 186 10.86 3.78 2.06
C GLN A 186 10.39 3.62 3.51
N SER A 187 10.19 2.42 4.07
CA SER A 187 10.02 2.32 5.54
C SER A 187 10.93 1.32 6.27
N CYS A 188 11.52 0.34 5.59
CA CYS A 188 12.36 -0.65 6.25
C CYS A 188 13.84 -0.39 5.96
N HIS A 189 14.48 0.48 6.73
CA HIS A 189 15.94 0.56 6.73
C HIS A 189 16.49 -0.43 7.78
N SER A 190 16.50 -1.72 7.41
CA SER A 190 17.10 -2.80 8.21
C SER A 190 18.08 -3.60 7.35
N GLU A 191 19.11 -2.92 6.84
CA GLU A 191 20.25 -3.59 6.19
C GLU A 191 21.04 -4.47 7.19
N GLU A 192 20.99 -4.14 8.49
CA GLU A 192 21.78 -4.82 9.55
C GLU A 192 21.38 -6.29 9.81
N LYS A 193 20.16 -6.71 9.47
CA LYS A 193 19.67 -8.08 9.71
C LYS A 193 19.49 -8.90 8.44
N GLY A 194 19.80 -8.32 7.27
CA GLY A 194 19.75 -9.03 5.99
C GLY A 194 18.34 -9.32 5.47
N PHE A 195 17.28 -8.75 6.05
CA PHE A 195 15.90 -8.92 5.56
C PHE A 195 15.68 -8.26 4.20
N ILE A 196 16.52 -7.29 3.86
CA ILE A 196 16.41 -6.49 2.65
C ILE A 196 17.69 -6.66 1.82
N ASP A 197 17.56 -6.76 0.51
CA ASP A 197 18.67 -6.87 -0.42
C ASP A 197 19.34 -5.49 -0.66
N LYS A 198 20.47 -5.50 -1.35
CA LYS A 198 21.20 -4.26 -1.69
C LYS A 198 20.42 -3.28 -2.58
N ASN A 199 19.31 -3.73 -3.16
CA ASN A 199 18.46 -2.92 -4.02
C ASN A 199 17.23 -2.36 -3.27
N GLY A 200 17.00 -2.78 -2.02
CA GLY A 200 15.91 -2.32 -1.18
C GLY A 200 14.67 -3.23 -1.22
N TYR A 201 14.77 -4.46 -1.71
CA TYR A 201 13.66 -5.44 -1.72
C TYR A 201 13.74 -6.38 -0.53
N MET A 202 12.59 -6.80 -0.02
CA MET A 202 12.50 -7.91 0.92
C MET A 202 13.09 -9.18 0.28
N ARG A 203 13.96 -9.88 1.00
CA ARG A 203 14.59 -11.12 0.50
C ARG A 203 13.68 -12.33 0.61
N ASP A 204 12.81 -12.32 1.61
CA ASP A 204 11.98 -13.46 2.01
C ASP A 204 10.58 -12.96 2.41
N ASP A 205 9.61 -13.89 2.43
CA ASP A 205 8.23 -13.67 2.88
C ASP A 205 8.18 -13.07 4.30
N GLY A 206 7.42 -11.99 4.50
CA GLY A 206 7.27 -11.29 5.78
C GLY A 206 6.73 -12.18 6.91
N ARG A 207 6.02 -13.27 6.59
CA ARG A 207 5.56 -14.31 7.53
C ARG A 207 6.68 -15.28 7.93
N ALA A 208 7.68 -15.46 7.07
CA ALA A 208 8.77 -16.41 7.26
C ALA A 208 9.96 -15.78 8.01
N ILE A 209 10.09 -14.46 8.00
CA ILE A 209 11.23 -13.80 8.65
C ILE A 209 10.97 -13.45 10.13
N PRO A 210 11.99 -13.56 11.00
CA PRO A 210 11.87 -13.31 12.44
C PRO A 210 11.93 -11.81 12.78
N TRP A 211 11.12 -10.99 12.11
CA TRP A 211 11.13 -9.53 12.29
C TRP A 211 10.67 -9.11 13.69
N LYS A 212 9.80 -9.90 14.33
CA LYS A 212 9.34 -9.68 15.71
C LYS A 212 10.50 -9.73 16.71
N THR A 213 11.38 -10.72 16.55
CA THR A 213 12.62 -10.85 17.35
C THR A 213 13.54 -9.66 17.12
N ALA A 214 13.62 -9.13 15.89
CA ALA A 214 14.42 -7.94 15.61
C ALA A 214 13.86 -6.65 16.25
N LEU A 215 12.55 -6.55 16.46
CA LEU A 215 11.93 -5.43 17.20
C LEU A 215 12.17 -5.54 18.70
N GLU A 216 12.06 -6.76 19.24
CA GLU A 216 12.34 -7.07 20.65
C GLU A 216 13.80 -6.73 21.00
N GLU A 217 14.76 -7.12 20.17
CA GLU A 217 16.19 -6.79 20.35
C GLU A 217 16.46 -5.27 20.34
N ARG A 218 15.59 -4.49 19.70
CA ARG A 218 15.70 -3.02 19.63
C ARG A 218 14.88 -2.30 20.71
N ASN A 219 14.28 -3.02 21.65
CA ASN A 219 13.35 -2.48 22.65
C ASN A 219 12.20 -1.67 22.03
N ILE A 220 11.77 -2.00 20.81
CA ILE A 220 10.62 -1.36 20.17
C ILE A 220 9.36 -2.08 20.66
N LEU A 221 8.61 -1.43 21.54
CA LEU A 221 7.33 -1.94 22.05
C LEU A 221 6.22 -1.63 21.05
N LEU A 222 5.60 -2.67 20.51
CA LEU A 222 4.39 -2.52 19.69
C LEU A 222 3.16 -2.35 20.61
N PRO A 223 2.32 -1.33 20.41
CA PRO A 223 1.21 -1.02 21.33
C PRO A 223 0.13 -2.10 21.39
N GLU A 224 -0.03 -2.91 20.33
CA GLU A 224 -1.16 -3.84 20.23
C GLU A 224 -0.85 -5.08 19.36
N LYS A 225 -1.44 -6.22 19.72
CA LYS A 225 -1.29 -7.48 18.99
C LYS A 225 -1.98 -7.46 17.61
N SER A 226 -3.01 -6.64 17.44
CA SER A 226 -3.66 -6.37 16.15
C SER A 226 -2.67 -5.77 15.14
N LEU A 227 -1.87 -4.79 15.58
CA LEU A 227 -0.87 -4.10 14.78
C LEU A 227 0.25 -5.03 14.29
N ILE A 228 0.56 -6.10 15.05
CA ILE A 228 1.54 -7.10 14.63
C ILE A 228 1.12 -7.77 13.32
N ASN A 229 -0.17 -8.07 13.16
CA ASN A 229 -0.67 -8.67 11.93
C ASN A 229 -0.59 -7.66 10.79
N HIS A 230 -1.01 -6.41 11.00
CA HIS A 230 -0.90 -5.36 9.99
C HIS A 230 0.54 -5.14 9.52
N ILE A 231 1.51 -5.04 10.44
CA ILE A 231 2.93 -4.89 10.08
C ILE A 231 3.44 -6.11 9.30
N GLN A 232 3.04 -7.32 9.69
CA GLN A 232 3.43 -8.54 8.96
C GLN A 232 2.94 -8.51 7.51
N GLU A 233 1.71 -8.05 7.28
CA GLU A 233 1.15 -7.96 5.94
C GLU A 233 1.77 -6.84 5.12
N GLU A 234 2.07 -5.67 5.70
CA GLU A 234 2.88 -4.63 5.03
C GLU A 234 4.25 -5.14 4.58
N MET A 235 4.84 -6.04 5.36
CA MET A 235 6.09 -6.69 5.01
C MET A 235 5.92 -7.74 3.91
N ASN A 236 4.78 -8.42 3.84
CA ASN A 236 4.46 -9.34 2.74
C ASN A 236 4.19 -8.58 1.44
N LEU A 237 3.50 -7.45 1.51
CA LEU A 237 3.29 -6.54 0.39
C LEU A 237 4.61 -5.95 -0.10
N ALA A 238 5.55 -5.64 0.80
CA ALA A 238 6.90 -5.21 0.41
C ALA A 238 7.71 -6.34 -0.29
N PHE A 239 7.35 -7.61 -0.07
CA PHE A 239 7.90 -8.76 -0.80
C PHE A 239 7.23 -8.96 -2.17
N ALA A 240 5.94 -8.59 -2.32
CA ALA A 240 5.17 -8.45 -3.57
C ALA A 240 5.39 -9.53 -4.65
N TYR A 241 5.54 -10.80 -4.28
CA TYR A 241 5.65 -11.88 -5.27
C TYR A 241 4.29 -12.51 -5.66
N HIS A 242 3.22 -12.34 -4.87
CA HIS A 242 1.89 -12.95 -5.13
C HIS A 242 0.71 -12.23 -4.44
N GLU A 243 0.85 -10.94 -4.11
CA GLU A 243 -0.14 -10.19 -3.31
C GLU A 243 -0.78 -9.05 -4.10
N MET A 244 -2.05 -8.74 -3.79
CA MET A 244 -2.77 -7.60 -4.37
C MET A 244 -2.50 -6.35 -3.54
N THR A 245 -2.31 -5.21 -4.20
CA THR A 245 -2.21 -3.91 -3.53
C THR A 245 -3.41 -3.04 -3.87
N SER A 246 -3.86 -2.29 -2.86
CA SER A 246 -4.87 -1.25 -2.93
C SER A 246 -4.36 0.02 -3.61
N LEU A 247 -3.05 0.19 -3.80
CA LEU A 247 -2.45 1.45 -4.27
C LEU A 247 -3.08 2.00 -5.56
N GLN A 248 -3.46 1.11 -6.49
CA GLN A 248 -4.07 1.48 -7.76
C GLN A 248 -5.59 1.25 -7.80
N SER A 249 -6.19 0.78 -6.71
CA SER A 249 -7.59 0.36 -6.70
C SER A 249 -8.54 1.51 -7.04
N GLU A 250 -8.29 2.73 -6.55
CA GLU A 250 -9.08 3.90 -6.95
C GLU A 250 -9.03 4.15 -8.45
N GLN A 251 -7.83 4.20 -9.04
CA GLN A 251 -7.68 4.47 -10.48
C GLN A 251 -8.30 3.35 -11.33
N ILE A 252 -8.18 2.10 -10.89
CA ILE A 252 -8.80 0.96 -11.56
C ILE A 252 -10.32 1.08 -11.52
N LEU A 253 -10.89 1.37 -10.34
CA LEU A 253 -12.33 1.47 -10.16
C LEU A 253 -12.94 2.71 -10.83
N ASP A 254 -12.22 3.83 -10.81
CA ASP A 254 -12.58 5.05 -11.55
C ASP A 254 -12.55 4.78 -13.06
N TRP A 255 -11.51 4.11 -13.56
CA TRP A 255 -11.44 3.70 -14.97
C TRP A 255 -12.61 2.79 -15.37
N VAL A 256 -12.98 1.83 -14.52
CA VAL A 256 -14.16 0.98 -14.77
C VAL A 256 -15.43 1.82 -14.82
N ASN A 257 -15.62 2.69 -13.84
CA ASN A 257 -16.78 3.55 -13.76
C ASN A 257 -16.90 4.44 -15.01
N ASP A 258 -15.81 5.09 -15.40
CA ASP A 258 -15.78 6.05 -16.50
C ASP A 258 -15.97 5.38 -17.87
N ARG A 259 -15.40 4.19 -18.07
CA ARG A 259 -15.39 3.49 -19.36
C ARG A 259 -16.62 2.62 -19.60
N TYR A 260 -17.17 2.04 -18.54
CA TYR A 260 -18.20 1.00 -18.67
C TYR A 260 -19.51 1.33 -17.98
N LEU A 261 -19.52 2.28 -17.05
CA LEU A 261 -20.70 2.59 -16.23
C LEU A 261 -21.20 4.03 -16.40
N SER A 262 -20.48 4.89 -17.13
CA SER A 262 -20.90 6.26 -17.45
C SER A 262 -22.04 6.29 -18.46
N PRO A 263 -23.16 6.98 -18.18
CA PRO A 263 -24.30 7.09 -19.09
C PRO A 263 -23.98 7.78 -20.43
N GLU A 264 -22.90 8.56 -20.49
CA GLU A 264 -22.53 9.35 -21.67
C GLU A 264 -21.86 8.55 -22.80
N LEU A 265 -21.54 7.26 -22.59
CA LEU A 265 -20.98 6.38 -23.62
C LEU A 265 -22.03 5.51 -24.33
N ASP A 266 -23.33 5.67 -24.01
CA ASP A 266 -24.42 4.92 -24.66
C ASP A 266 -24.83 5.50 -26.03
N THR A 267 -23.84 5.97 -26.80
CA THR A 267 -23.98 6.16 -28.24
C THR A 267 -22.78 5.51 -28.91
N ASP A 268 -23.02 4.32 -29.45
CA ASP A 268 -22.18 3.65 -30.45
C ASP A 268 -20.91 2.93 -29.94
N SER A 269 -21.04 1.69 -29.47
CA SER A 269 -20.34 0.54 -30.07
C SER A 269 -20.51 -0.73 -29.25
N GLY A 270 -20.92 -1.80 -29.95
CA GLY A 270 -21.13 -3.12 -29.38
C GLY A 270 -19.89 -3.77 -28.75
N LEU A 271 -20.20 -4.72 -27.87
CA LEU A 271 -19.35 -5.79 -27.31
C LEU A 271 -17.88 -5.81 -27.77
N ARG A 272 -16.96 -5.60 -26.83
CA ARG A 272 -15.56 -6.04 -26.96
C ARG A 272 -15.22 -7.08 -25.91
N PHE A 273 -14.95 -8.30 -26.37
CA PHE A 273 -14.17 -9.29 -25.63
C PHE A 273 -12.69 -9.04 -25.93
N TYR A 274 -11.85 -8.97 -24.90
CA TYR A 274 -10.40 -8.99 -25.04
C TYR A 274 -9.92 -10.44 -24.86
N ASN A 275 -9.24 -10.97 -25.88
CA ASN A 275 -8.46 -12.21 -25.82
C ASN A 275 -7.12 -11.94 -25.15
#